data_AF-A0AAU0MAB6-F1
#
_entry.id   AF-A0AAU0MAB6-F1
#
_cell.length_a   1.000
_cell.length_b   1.000
_cell.length_c   1.000
_cell.angle_alpha   90.00
_cell.angle_beta   90.00
_cell.angle_gamma   90.00
#
_symmetry.space_group_name_H-M   'P 1'
#
loop_
_entity.id
_entity.type
_entity.pdbx_description
1 polymer ?
#
loop_
_entity_poly.entity_id
_entity_poly.type
_entity_poly.pdbx_seq_one_letter_code
_entity_poly.pdbx_strand_id
1 'polypeptide(L)'
;MSRNNDFDGNGRDELLVSSPWGMALLELSGNTFTAPVMAPNGTRFGGWNLQTGDNRFGPVADFDGDGRAEMVISSPWGVGVLEQRGNSLAPLVMAPNGTRFGSWNFQSGDNRFEKAADFDGDGRAELLISSPWGLGVLKLAGSSLTAPMMAPNGTRFGGWNLQTGDNRFGPVGDFDGDGRVEVFVSSPWGVGILQLQGNTLRPLMMAPNGTRFGGWLLNTRDNFFRLAADVDGDGRAELLVTSPWGIGILKLSGGSLTALTMAANGTRLGGWIVDTTNNRFGPAADYDGDGRAELLMSSPWGIGTLEWNAGALTSPLMAANGTRVGGWVVDTRNNRYGPAADYDGDGRPELIATSPWGLGVLKPTSAASSPVMAPNGTRFGGWNLQTDDNRFGVRRSSFEYVVVHFKTLLARTAAIDTFMDTQYKAMEDLFADYGVATYRATTEDLSGDASLAGVVDLDVGPCILGSPTTEHNTLFARRNGVGANDVVVYVVRTLTNGTGATNLLGCATHPNNQPGCAVVQANARWLVAHEVGHVLGLLHWGNPPATNSQFLMFPTVGWTDTPPDIVQTEVATMVDSTLTRAF
;
A
#
# COMPACT_ATOMS: atom_id res chain seq x y z
N MET A 1 -11.72 -12.34 -15.32
CA MET A 1 -11.18 -11.25 -14.47
C MET A 1 -12.32 -10.65 -13.68
N SER A 2 -12.19 -10.54 -12.36
CA SER A 2 -13.19 -9.81 -11.57
C SER A 2 -13.04 -8.31 -11.84
N ARG A 3 -14.13 -7.66 -12.25
CA ARG A 3 -14.19 -6.21 -12.49
C ARG A 3 -14.28 -5.49 -11.15
N ASN A 4 -13.15 -5.47 -10.45
CA ASN A 4 -13.11 -5.03 -9.06
C ASN A 4 -13.40 -3.54 -8.89
N ASN A 5 -13.48 -2.74 -9.97
CA ASN A 5 -13.76 -1.32 -9.88
C ASN A 5 -14.84 -0.84 -10.88
N ASP A 6 -15.71 -1.71 -11.40
CA ASP A 6 -16.87 -1.33 -12.23
C ASP A 6 -18.05 -0.95 -11.34
N PHE A 7 -18.07 0.28 -10.82
CA PHE A 7 -19.04 0.76 -9.84
C PHE A 7 -20.43 1.01 -10.45
N ASP A 8 -20.51 1.29 -11.74
CA ASP A 8 -21.78 1.59 -12.42
C ASP A 8 -22.36 0.40 -13.22
N GLY A 9 -21.57 -0.66 -13.41
CA GLY A 9 -21.93 -1.89 -14.10
C GLY A 9 -21.92 -1.78 -15.63
N ASN A 10 -21.21 -0.79 -16.18
CA ASN A 10 -21.16 -0.56 -17.63
C ASN A 10 -20.07 -1.41 -18.34
N GLY A 11 -19.24 -2.09 -17.57
CA GLY A 11 -18.15 -2.93 -18.05
C GLY A 11 -16.83 -2.23 -18.27
N ARG A 12 -16.68 -0.99 -17.80
CA ARG A 12 -15.43 -0.27 -17.63
C ARG A 12 -15.17 -0.10 -16.15
N ASP A 13 -13.92 -0.25 -15.74
CA ASP A 13 -13.51 0.05 -14.38
C ASP A 13 -13.39 1.58 -14.18
N GLU A 14 -13.91 2.11 -13.07
CA GLU A 14 -13.63 3.48 -12.63
C GLU A 14 -12.33 3.58 -11.83
N LEU A 15 -11.60 4.68 -12.04
CA LEU A 15 -10.46 5.04 -11.21
C LEU A 15 -10.93 5.80 -9.97
N LEU A 16 -10.88 5.15 -8.81
CA LEU A 16 -11.01 5.83 -7.52
C LEU A 16 -9.85 6.82 -7.33
N VAL A 17 -10.16 8.08 -7.04
CA VAL A 17 -9.16 9.10 -6.70
C VAL A 17 -9.53 9.79 -5.39
N SER A 18 -8.53 10.04 -4.54
CA SER A 18 -8.70 10.86 -3.33
C SER A 18 -7.61 11.92 -3.20
N SER A 19 -7.91 13.02 -2.54
CA SER A 19 -6.98 14.11 -2.23
C SER A 19 -7.32 14.74 -0.87
N PRO A 20 -6.53 15.70 -0.36
CA PRO A 20 -6.90 16.46 0.83
C PRO A 20 -8.24 17.21 0.73
N TRP A 21 -8.79 17.39 -0.48
CA TRP A 21 -10.07 18.05 -0.70
C TRP A 21 -11.28 17.10 -0.65
N GLY A 22 -11.14 15.85 -1.07
CA GLY A 22 -12.27 14.94 -1.24
C GLY A 22 -11.91 13.69 -2.04
N MET A 23 -12.93 12.99 -2.55
CA MET A 23 -12.77 11.82 -3.41
C MET A 23 -13.60 11.92 -4.70
N ALA A 24 -13.25 11.11 -5.68
CA ALA A 24 -13.99 10.93 -6.94
C ALA A 24 -13.89 9.49 -7.46
N LEU A 25 -14.87 9.08 -8.24
CA LEU A 25 -14.76 7.95 -9.18
C LEU A 25 -14.63 8.56 -10.56
N LEU A 26 -13.55 8.23 -11.27
CA LEU A 26 -13.25 8.77 -12.60
C LEU A 26 -13.48 7.70 -13.66
N GLU A 27 -14.25 8.05 -14.69
CA GLU A 27 -14.60 7.15 -15.79
C GLU A 27 -13.93 7.62 -17.08
N LEU A 28 -13.26 6.72 -17.79
CA LEU A 28 -12.60 7.04 -19.06
C LEU A 28 -13.65 7.26 -20.16
N SER A 29 -13.61 8.43 -20.78
CA SER A 29 -14.49 8.79 -21.90
C SER A 29 -13.68 9.38 -23.04
N GLY A 30 -13.52 8.61 -24.12
CA GLY A 30 -12.66 8.99 -25.25
C GLY A 30 -11.19 9.03 -24.83
N ASN A 31 -10.60 10.22 -24.82
CA ASN A 31 -9.19 10.44 -24.47
C ASN A 31 -8.98 11.25 -23.18
N THR A 32 -10.00 11.30 -22.33
CA THR A 32 -9.97 11.99 -21.03
C THR A 32 -10.81 11.24 -20.00
N PHE A 33 -10.66 11.57 -18.72
CA PHE A 33 -11.59 11.12 -17.69
C PHE A 33 -12.74 12.11 -17.51
N THR A 34 -13.91 11.59 -17.19
CA THR A 34 -15.00 12.30 -16.54
C THR A 34 -15.01 11.94 -15.05
N ALA A 35 -15.83 12.64 -14.26
CA ALA A 35 -15.97 12.36 -12.83
C ALA A 35 -17.46 12.16 -12.50
N PRO A 36 -18.04 10.98 -12.80
CA PRO A 36 -19.44 10.69 -12.50
C PRO A 36 -19.78 10.85 -11.02
N VAL A 37 -18.83 10.55 -10.12
CA VAL A 37 -18.95 10.80 -8.69
C VAL A 37 -17.85 11.75 -8.25
N MET A 38 -18.23 12.81 -7.52
CA MET A 38 -17.31 13.68 -6.80
C MET A 38 -17.90 14.06 -5.45
N ALA A 39 -17.08 13.99 -4.42
CA ALA A 39 -17.48 14.30 -3.06
C ALA A 39 -16.36 15.09 -2.35
N PRO A 40 -16.54 16.41 -2.11
CA PRO A 40 -15.67 17.14 -1.21
C PRO A 40 -15.77 16.61 0.22
N ASN A 41 -14.74 16.86 1.03
CA ASN A 41 -14.80 16.70 2.47
C ASN A 41 -15.99 17.46 3.05
N GLY A 42 -16.73 16.80 3.96
CA GLY A 42 -18.01 17.27 4.49
C GLY A 42 -19.24 16.75 3.74
N THR A 43 -19.06 16.10 2.58
CA THR A 43 -20.17 15.41 1.89
C THR A 43 -20.69 14.28 2.76
N ARG A 44 -22.02 14.10 2.79
CA ARG A 44 -22.66 13.02 3.52
C ARG A 44 -23.13 11.90 2.59
N PHE A 45 -22.71 10.66 2.86
CA PHE A 45 -23.24 9.46 2.23
C PHE A 45 -24.20 8.79 3.23
N GLY A 46 -25.46 9.21 3.20
CA GLY A 46 -26.41 8.90 4.28
C GLY A 46 -25.92 9.46 5.62
N GLY A 47 -25.55 8.57 6.54
CA GLY A 47 -25.04 8.92 7.87
C GLY A 47 -23.53 9.19 7.92
N TRP A 48 -22.78 8.77 6.90
CA TRP A 48 -21.33 8.92 6.85
C TRP A 48 -20.94 10.34 6.49
N ASN A 49 -19.98 10.94 7.19
CA ASN A 49 -19.39 12.24 6.85
C ASN A 49 -18.00 12.03 6.26
N LEU A 50 -17.85 12.26 4.95
CA LEU A 50 -16.58 12.09 4.25
C LEU A 50 -15.53 13.06 4.78
N GLN A 51 -14.39 12.52 5.20
CA GLN A 51 -13.18 13.27 5.55
C GLN A 51 -11.96 12.48 5.10
N THR A 52 -11.36 12.82 3.97
CA THR A 52 -10.19 12.10 3.43
C THR A 52 -8.97 12.11 4.34
N GLY A 53 -8.92 13.01 5.32
CA GLY A 53 -7.88 13.06 6.34
C GLY A 53 -7.94 11.91 7.36
N ASP A 54 -9.11 11.32 7.62
CA ASP A 54 -9.27 10.20 8.56
C ASP A 54 -10.02 9.00 7.98
N ASN A 55 -10.55 9.12 6.76
CA ASN A 55 -11.20 8.04 6.04
C ASN A 55 -10.16 7.20 5.31
N ARG A 56 -10.30 5.88 5.40
CA ARG A 56 -9.55 4.89 4.64
C ARG A 56 -10.49 4.26 3.62
N PHE A 57 -10.01 4.15 2.38
CA PHE A 57 -10.77 3.59 1.26
C PHE A 57 -10.21 2.22 0.88
N GLY A 58 -11.11 1.28 0.62
CA GLY A 58 -10.79 -0.07 0.24
C GLY A 58 -10.91 -1.10 1.38
N PRO A 59 -10.96 -2.39 1.04
CA PRO A 59 -10.92 -2.95 -0.32
C PRO A 59 -12.20 -2.66 -1.15
N VAL A 60 -12.14 -2.90 -2.46
CA VAL A 60 -13.26 -2.76 -3.41
C VAL A 60 -13.55 -4.13 -4.01
N ALA A 61 -14.83 -4.52 -4.06
CA ALA A 61 -15.33 -5.77 -4.64
C ALA A 61 -16.86 -5.71 -4.79
N ASP A 62 -17.47 -6.68 -5.48
CA ASP A 62 -18.93 -6.85 -5.56
C ASP A 62 -19.44 -7.56 -4.29
N PHE A 63 -19.90 -6.81 -3.29
CA PHE A 63 -20.30 -7.36 -1.99
C PHE A 63 -21.76 -7.82 -1.96
N ASP A 64 -22.63 -7.29 -2.83
CA ASP A 64 -24.06 -7.63 -2.84
C ASP A 64 -24.48 -8.59 -3.96
N GLY A 65 -23.59 -8.84 -4.92
CA GLY A 65 -23.72 -9.80 -6.02
C GLY A 65 -24.50 -9.26 -7.21
N ASP A 66 -24.61 -7.94 -7.37
CA ASP A 66 -25.34 -7.32 -8.49
C ASP A 66 -24.47 -7.11 -9.75
N GLY A 67 -23.18 -7.47 -9.67
CA GLY A 67 -22.19 -7.32 -10.74
C GLY A 67 -21.52 -5.95 -10.77
N ARG A 68 -21.76 -5.09 -9.78
CA ARG A 68 -21.10 -3.80 -9.60
C ARG A 68 -20.12 -3.85 -8.44
N ALA A 69 -19.16 -2.94 -8.46
CA ALA A 69 -18.20 -2.80 -7.39
C ALA A 69 -18.74 -1.89 -6.28
N GLU A 70 -18.52 -2.30 -5.02
CA GLU A 70 -18.66 -1.44 -3.86
C GLU A 70 -17.35 -1.26 -3.11
N MET A 71 -17.24 -0.12 -2.45
CA MET A 71 -16.04 0.26 -1.71
C MET A 71 -16.28 0.17 -0.21
N VAL A 72 -15.40 -0.55 0.48
CA VAL A 72 -15.29 -0.45 1.94
C VAL A 72 -14.68 0.89 2.31
N ILE A 73 -15.29 1.58 3.28
CA ILE A 73 -14.76 2.81 3.87
C ILE A 73 -14.67 2.64 5.38
N SER A 74 -13.60 3.14 5.99
CA SER A 74 -13.46 3.16 7.46
C SER A 74 -12.95 4.50 7.96
N SER A 75 -13.25 4.82 9.21
CA SER A 75 -12.80 6.04 9.90
C SER A 75 -12.75 5.80 11.41
N PRO A 76 -12.28 6.76 12.23
CA PRO A 76 -12.38 6.66 13.68
C PRO A 76 -13.81 6.44 14.21
N TRP A 77 -14.84 6.75 13.40
CA TRP A 77 -16.23 6.49 13.74
C TRP A 77 -16.62 5.00 13.59
N GLY A 78 -16.16 4.32 12.53
CA GLY A 78 -16.62 2.97 12.20
C GLY A 78 -16.25 2.49 10.79
N VAL A 79 -17.14 1.68 10.20
CA VAL A 79 -17.01 1.10 8.86
C VAL A 79 -18.29 1.29 8.05
N GLY A 80 -18.17 1.39 6.73
CA GLY A 80 -19.26 1.28 5.78
C GLY A 80 -18.87 0.52 4.52
N VAL A 81 -19.89 0.07 3.79
CA VAL A 81 -19.77 -0.45 2.41
C VAL A 81 -20.63 0.47 1.55
N LEU A 82 -20.02 1.11 0.56
CA LEU A 82 -20.65 2.14 -0.26
C LEU A 82 -20.73 1.69 -1.72
N GLU A 83 -21.92 1.80 -2.30
CA GLU A 83 -22.23 1.59 -3.71
C GLU A 83 -22.35 2.93 -4.45
N GLN A 84 -22.14 2.94 -5.76
CA GLN A 84 -22.47 4.09 -6.60
C GLN A 84 -23.97 4.12 -6.92
N ARG A 85 -24.61 5.27 -6.63
CA ARG A 85 -25.99 5.54 -7.02
C ARG A 85 -26.08 6.87 -7.76
N GLY A 86 -26.21 6.78 -9.08
CA GLY A 86 -26.20 7.95 -9.95
C GLY A 86 -24.86 8.67 -9.84
N ASN A 87 -24.88 9.93 -9.41
CA ASN A 87 -23.69 10.79 -9.27
C ASN A 87 -23.17 10.89 -7.82
N SER A 88 -23.58 9.97 -6.94
CA SER A 88 -23.18 9.94 -5.53
C SER A 88 -22.91 8.52 -5.06
N LEU A 89 -22.42 8.40 -3.81
CA LEU A 89 -22.30 7.12 -3.12
C LEU A 89 -23.44 6.96 -2.13
N ALA A 90 -23.96 5.75 -2.01
CA ALA A 90 -24.95 5.37 -1.01
C ALA A 90 -24.43 4.22 -0.15
N PRO A 91 -24.77 4.17 1.14
CA PRO A 91 -24.35 3.06 1.99
C PRO A 91 -25.25 1.84 1.83
N LEU A 92 -24.65 0.67 1.59
CA LEU A 92 -25.26 -0.63 1.84
C LEU A 92 -25.19 -0.98 3.34
N VAL A 93 -24.07 -0.65 3.98
CA VAL A 93 -23.83 -0.82 5.41
C VAL A 93 -23.18 0.43 5.99
N MET A 94 -23.58 0.78 7.22
CA MET A 94 -22.82 1.68 8.09
C MET A 94 -22.91 1.19 9.52
N ALA A 95 -21.77 1.06 10.18
CA ALA A 95 -21.67 0.55 11.53
C ALA A 95 -20.65 1.37 12.33
N PRO A 96 -21.06 2.00 13.45
CA PRO A 96 -20.10 2.62 14.35
C PRO A 96 -19.23 1.58 15.05
N ASN A 97 -18.09 2.02 15.59
CA ASN A 97 -17.29 1.24 16.52
C ASN A 97 -18.14 0.72 17.69
N GLY A 98 -17.90 -0.54 18.08
CA GLY A 98 -18.70 -1.27 19.06
C GLY A 98 -19.86 -2.07 18.47
N THR A 99 -20.14 -1.92 17.17
CA THR A 99 -21.13 -2.76 16.47
C THR A 99 -20.65 -4.21 16.45
N ARG A 100 -21.59 -5.13 16.69
CA ARG A 100 -21.31 -6.57 16.62
C ARG A 100 -21.78 -7.16 15.30
N PHE A 101 -20.87 -7.77 14.54
CA PHE A 101 -21.18 -8.59 13.37
C PHE A 101 -21.16 -10.06 13.80
N GLY A 102 -22.31 -10.56 14.23
CA GLY A 102 -22.39 -11.80 15.01
C GLY A 102 -21.67 -11.64 16.35
N SER A 103 -20.63 -12.44 16.59
CA SER A 103 -19.79 -12.32 17.80
C SER A 103 -18.60 -11.38 17.63
N TRP A 104 -18.29 -10.94 16.41
CA TRP A 104 -17.18 -10.03 16.16
C TRP A 104 -17.52 -8.63 16.68
N ASN A 105 -16.72 -8.08 17.59
CA ASN A 105 -16.85 -6.71 18.03
C ASN A 105 -16.00 -5.80 17.14
N PHE A 106 -16.63 -5.04 16.25
CA PHE A 106 -15.91 -4.19 15.30
C PHE A 106 -15.36 -2.92 15.98
N GLN A 107 -14.08 -2.63 15.74
CA GLN A 107 -13.35 -1.43 16.16
C GLN A 107 -12.39 -1.03 15.02
N SER A 108 -12.63 0.08 14.34
CA SER A 108 -11.79 0.55 13.23
C SER A 108 -10.34 0.89 13.64
N GLY A 109 -10.09 1.12 14.93
CA GLY A 109 -8.75 1.34 15.47
C GLY A 109 -7.90 0.06 15.56
N ASP A 110 -8.55 -1.08 15.81
CA ASP A 110 -7.89 -2.38 16.03
C ASP A 110 -8.14 -3.36 14.88
N ASN A 111 -9.19 -3.15 14.09
CA ASN A 111 -9.54 -3.96 12.95
C ASN A 111 -8.78 -3.54 11.70
N ARG A 112 -8.48 -4.59 10.95
CA ARG A 112 -7.56 -4.62 9.83
C ARG A 112 -8.32 -5.16 8.64
N PHE A 113 -8.30 -4.42 7.53
CA PHE A 113 -9.02 -4.75 6.31
C PHE A 113 -8.05 -5.44 5.35
N GLU A 114 -8.02 -6.77 5.38
CA GLU A 114 -6.98 -7.55 4.73
C GLU A 114 -7.18 -7.58 3.22
N LYS A 115 -8.26 -8.25 2.77
CA LYS A 115 -8.62 -8.47 1.37
C LYS A 115 -10.14 -8.63 1.25
N ALA A 116 -10.67 -8.39 0.06
CA ALA A 116 -12.04 -8.76 -0.28
C ALA A 116 -12.04 -9.64 -1.53
N ALA A 117 -12.80 -10.72 -1.49
CA ALA A 117 -12.96 -11.68 -2.57
C ALA A 117 -14.12 -12.63 -2.24
N ASP A 118 -14.61 -13.37 -3.25
CA ASP A 118 -15.61 -14.44 -3.08
C ASP A 118 -14.95 -15.66 -2.44
N PHE A 119 -14.83 -15.67 -1.11
CA PHE A 119 -14.15 -16.73 -0.37
C PHE A 119 -15.06 -17.96 -0.21
N ASP A 120 -16.39 -17.78 -0.20
CA ASP A 120 -17.35 -18.87 -0.06
C ASP A 120 -17.92 -19.44 -1.38
N GLY A 121 -17.64 -18.79 -2.50
CA GLY A 121 -17.96 -19.23 -3.87
C GLY A 121 -19.41 -19.00 -4.27
N ASP A 122 -20.11 -18.03 -3.67
CA ASP A 122 -21.51 -17.74 -3.97
C ASP A 122 -21.74 -16.59 -4.96
N GLY A 123 -20.65 -16.02 -5.50
CA GLY A 123 -20.65 -14.90 -6.42
C GLY A 123 -20.69 -13.53 -5.74
N ARG A 124 -20.59 -13.48 -4.40
CA ARG A 124 -20.49 -12.23 -3.63
C ARG A 124 -19.16 -12.20 -2.90
N ALA A 125 -18.56 -11.03 -2.79
CA ALA A 125 -17.34 -10.87 -2.04
C ALA A 125 -17.60 -10.81 -0.53
N GLU A 126 -16.70 -11.44 0.22
CA GLU A 126 -16.56 -11.24 1.65
C GLU A 126 -15.33 -10.39 1.95
N LEU A 127 -15.36 -9.75 3.11
CA LEU A 127 -14.26 -9.00 3.66
C LEU A 127 -13.48 -9.86 4.68
N LEU A 128 -12.23 -10.19 4.35
CA LEU A 128 -11.28 -10.75 5.32
C LEU A 128 -10.78 -9.64 6.23
N ILE A 129 -10.95 -9.82 7.54
CA ILE A 129 -10.48 -8.88 8.56
C ILE A 129 -9.68 -9.58 9.64
N SER A 130 -8.79 -8.83 10.27
CA SER A 130 -8.10 -9.30 11.47
C SER A 130 -8.10 -8.24 12.58
N SER A 131 -7.62 -8.64 13.76
CA SER A 131 -7.48 -7.79 14.95
C SER A 131 -6.50 -8.42 15.95
N PRO A 132 -6.14 -7.71 17.04
CA PRO A 132 -5.43 -8.33 18.16
C PRO A 132 -6.16 -9.54 18.78
N TRP A 133 -7.49 -9.65 18.60
CA TRP A 133 -8.25 -10.81 19.08
C TRP A 133 -8.09 -12.04 18.17
N GLY A 134 -8.07 -11.85 16.84
CA GLY A 134 -8.10 -12.96 15.90
C GLY A 134 -8.48 -12.55 14.47
N LEU A 135 -8.91 -13.53 13.67
CA LEU A 135 -9.25 -13.41 12.24
C LEU A 135 -10.75 -13.61 12.02
N GLY A 136 -11.35 -12.90 11.07
CA GLY A 136 -12.74 -13.04 10.68
C GLY A 136 -12.95 -12.87 9.18
N VAL A 137 -13.99 -13.52 8.65
CA VAL A 137 -14.53 -13.28 7.32
C VAL A 137 -15.91 -12.67 7.52
N LEU A 138 -16.13 -11.46 7.00
CA LEU A 138 -17.40 -10.75 7.09
C LEU A 138 -18.14 -10.76 5.75
N LYS A 139 -19.43 -11.10 5.77
CA LYS A 139 -20.29 -11.17 4.58
C LYS A 139 -21.43 -10.18 4.68
N LEU A 140 -21.75 -9.49 3.58
CA LEU A 140 -22.91 -8.63 3.51
C LEU A 140 -24.20 -9.44 3.61
N ALA A 141 -25.11 -9.01 4.50
CA ALA A 141 -26.41 -9.63 4.71
C ALA A 141 -27.47 -8.55 4.98
N GLY A 142 -28.23 -8.20 3.93
CA GLY A 142 -29.17 -7.09 3.99
C GLY A 142 -28.42 -5.78 4.27
N SER A 143 -28.82 -5.05 5.31
CA SER A 143 -28.20 -3.77 5.70
C SER A 143 -27.15 -3.89 6.81
N SER A 144 -26.54 -5.07 6.98
CA SER A 144 -25.50 -5.34 7.98
C SER A 144 -24.46 -6.32 7.43
N LEU A 145 -23.34 -6.47 8.13
CA LEU A 145 -22.41 -7.58 7.95
C LEU A 145 -22.74 -8.72 8.93
N THR A 146 -22.54 -9.95 8.48
CA THR A 146 -22.47 -11.16 9.31
C THR A 146 -21.04 -11.67 9.31
N ALA A 147 -20.70 -12.56 10.24
CA ALA A 147 -19.37 -13.15 10.33
C ALA A 147 -19.46 -14.67 10.15
N PRO A 148 -19.53 -15.19 8.90
CA PRO A 148 -19.58 -16.63 8.63
C PRO A 148 -18.42 -17.41 9.26
N MET A 149 -17.26 -16.79 9.43
CA MET A 149 -16.11 -17.36 10.09
C MET A 149 -15.45 -16.34 11.02
N MET A 150 -15.09 -16.78 12.22
CA MET A 150 -14.28 -16.04 13.18
C MET A 150 -13.45 -17.00 14.01
N ALA A 151 -12.21 -16.63 14.29
CA ALA A 151 -11.31 -17.45 15.08
C ALA A 151 -10.42 -16.56 15.96
N PRO A 152 -10.41 -16.75 17.30
CA PRO A 152 -9.44 -16.08 18.15
C PRO A 152 -8.02 -16.58 17.88
N ASN A 153 -7.02 -15.78 18.22
CA ASN A 153 -5.63 -16.20 18.28
C ASN A 153 -5.47 -17.48 19.13
N GLY A 154 -4.66 -18.42 18.63
CA GLY A 154 -4.50 -19.76 19.19
C GLY A 154 -5.44 -20.82 18.58
N THR A 155 -6.40 -20.42 17.73
CA THR A 155 -7.21 -21.37 16.96
C THR A 155 -6.32 -22.13 15.96
N ARG A 156 -6.61 -23.42 15.77
CA ARG A 156 -5.93 -24.23 14.76
C ARG A 156 -6.80 -24.45 13.51
N PHE A 157 -6.29 -24.04 12.36
CA PHE A 157 -6.82 -24.43 11.05
C PHE A 157 -6.06 -25.66 10.57
N GLY A 158 -6.54 -26.84 10.96
CA GLY A 158 -5.77 -28.08 10.81
C GLY A 158 -4.42 -27.98 11.56
N GLY A 159 -3.32 -27.94 10.81
CA GLY A 159 -1.97 -27.78 11.35
C GLY A 159 -1.54 -26.33 11.62
N TRP A 160 -2.22 -25.36 11.02
CA TRP A 160 -1.84 -23.94 11.12
C TRP A 160 -2.33 -23.35 12.43
N ASN A 161 -1.45 -22.67 13.17
CA ASN A 161 -1.79 -21.96 14.41
C ASN A 161 -2.00 -20.48 14.10
N LEU A 162 -3.24 -19.99 14.22
CA LEU A 162 -3.58 -18.60 13.97
C LEU A 162 -2.95 -17.70 15.04
N GLN A 163 -2.15 -16.73 14.61
CA GLN A 163 -1.62 -15.65 15.43
C GLN A 163 -1.55 -14.37 14.61
N THR A 164 -2.54 -13.49 14.72
CA THR A 164 -2.63 -12.26 13.90
C THR A 164 -1.47 -11.27 14.11
N GLY A 165 -0.72 -11.41 15.21
CA GLY A 165 0.50 -10.63 15.45
C GLY A 165 1.68 -11.02 14.54
N ASP A 166 1.81 -12.28 14.17
CA ASP A 166 2.92 -12.78 13.33
C ASP A 166 2.47 -13.39 12.00
N ASN A 167 1.17 -13.62 11.81
CA ASN A 167 0.57 -14.07 10.56
C ASN A 167 0.38 -12.85 9.65
N ARG A 168 0.65 -13.03 8.36
CA ARG A 168 0.35 -12.07 7.29
C ARG A 168 -0.62 -12.73 6.32
N PHE A 169 -1.69 -12.04 5.95
CA PHE A 169 -2.75 -12.57 5.08
C PHE A 169 -2.70 -11.91 3.69
N GLY A 170 -2.68 -12.72 2.66
CA GLY A 170 -2.55 -12.29 1.28
C GLY A 170 -1.19 -12.61 0.67
N PRO A 171 -1.08 -12.65 -0.67
CA PRO A 171 -2.14 -12.37 -1.65
C PRO A 171 -3.28 -13.41 -1.65
N VAL A 172 -4.40 -13.10 -2.30
CA VAL A 172 -5.57 -14.00 -2.44
C VAL A 172 -5.79 -14.34 -3.90
N GLY A 173 -6.32 -15.53 -4.19
CA GLY A 173 -6.65 -16.00 -5.54
C GLY A 173 -7.27 -17.39 -5.49
N ASP A 174 -7.93 -17.82 -6.57
CA ASP A 174 -8.38 -19.20 -6.74
C ASP A 174 -7.15 -20.08 -7.07
N PHE A 175 -6.55 -20.69 -6.05
CA PHE A 175 -5.29 -21.44 -6.22
C PHE A 175 -5.55 -22.89 -6.63
N ASP A 176 -6.72 -23.45 -6.35
CA ASP A 176 -7.04 -24.85 -6.65
C ASP A 176 -7.99 -25.06 -7.85
N GLY A 177 -8.54 -23.98 -8.38
CA GLY A 177 -9.37 -23.92 -9.59
C GLY A 177 -10.83 -24.32 -9.34
N ASP A 178 -11.33 -24.22 -8.11
CA ASP A 178 -12.71 -24.60 -7.76
C ASP A 178 -13.71 -23.43 -7.83
N GLY A 179 -13.24 -22.23 -8.15
CA GLY A 179 -14.04 -21.01 -8.26
C GLY A 179 -14.19 -20.24 -6.94
N ARG A 180 -13.70 -20.78 -5.81
CA ARG A 180 -13.57 -20.04 -4.56
C ARG A 180 -12.22 -19.35 -4.53
N VAL A 181 -12.15 -18.21 -3.85
CA VAL A 181 -10.87 -17.56 -3.58
C VAL A 181 -10.28 -18.11 -2.29
N GLU A 182 -8.98 -18.38 -2.31
CA GLU A 182 -8.21 -18.78 -1.14
C GLU A 182 -7.28 -17.68 -0.63
N VAL A 183 -6.88 -17.84 0.63
CA VAL A 183 -5.98 -16.92 1.34
C VAL A 183 -4.60 -17.55 1.46
N PHE A 184 -3.59 -16.93 0.85
CA PHE A 184 -2.20 -17.20 1.22
C PHE A 184 -1.91 -16.61 2.60
N VAL A 185 -1.22 -17.36 3.45
CA VAL A 185 -0.80 -16.92 4.77
C VAL A 185 0.68 -17.21 4.98
N SER A 186 1.42 -16.26 5.56
CA SER A 186 2.80 -16.48 6.00
C SER A 186 2.98 -16.16 7.48
N SER A 187 3.98 -16.79 8.11
CA SER A 187 4.38 -16.56 9.50
C SER A 187 5.88 -16.88 9.69
N PRO A 188 6.48 -16.60 10.86
CA PRO A 188 7.84 -17.03 11.17
C PRO A 188 8.05 -18.56 11.11
N TRP A 189 6.97 -19.35 11.18
CA TRP A 189 7.04 -20.81 11.01
C TRP A 189 7.17 -21.23 9.54
N GLY A 190 6.46 -20.56 8.62
CA GLY A 190 6.33 -20.99 7.23
C GLY A 190 5.15 -20.34 6.51
N VAL A 191 4.60 -21.02 5.50
CA VAL A 191 3.50 -20.52 4.66
C VAL A 191 2.37 -21.53 4.53
N GLY A 192 1.19 -21.06 4.15
CA GLY A 192 0.03 -21.90 3.83
C GLY A 192 -0.91 -21.26 2.83
N ILE A 193 -1.77 -22.09 2.23
CA ILE A 193 -2.92 -21.66 1.42
C ILE A 193 -4.17 -22.21 2.10
N LEU A 194 -5.07 -21.32 2.48
CA LEU A 194 -6.23 -21.61 3.31
C LEU A 194 -7.52 -21.27 2.56
N GLN A 195 -8.45 -22.21 2.52
CA GLN A 195 -9.76 -22.06 1.88
C GLN A 195 -10.87 -21.94 2.93
N LEU A 196 -11.84 -21.06 2.71
CA LEU A 196 -13.02 -20.99 3.58
C LEU A 196 -13.92 -22.21 3.37
N GLN A 197 -14.22 -22.91 4.46
CA GLN A 197 -15.12 -24.05 4.46
C GLN A 197 -16.08 -23.95 5.65
N GLY A 198 -17.31 -23.50 5.38
CA GLY A 198 -18.30 -23.24 6.42
C GLY A 198 -17.81 -22.15 7.36
N ASN A 199 -17.57 -22.50 8.63
CA ASN A 199 -17.13 -21.55 9.66
C ASN A 199 -15.64 -21.69 10.04
N THR A 200 -14.83 -22.36 9.22
CA THR A 200 -13.39 -22.54 9.44
C THR A 200 -12.61 -22.32 8.14
N LEU A 201 -11.29 -22.16 8.27
CA LEU A 201 -10.36 -22.26 7.16
C LEU A 201 -9.78 -23.68 7.08
N ARG A 202 -9.85 -24.30 5.90
CA ARG A 202 -9.23 -25.59 5.57
C ARG A 202 -7.89 -25.32 4.88
N PRO A 203 -6.76 -25.84 5.39
CA PRO A 203 -5.50 -25.75 4.66
C PRO A 203 -5.51 -26.65 3.41
N LEU A 204 -5.22 -26.06 2.26
CA LEU A 204 -4.91 -26.78 1.02
C LEU A 204 -3.43 -27.16 0.94
N MET A 205 -2.57 -26.30 1.52
CA MET A 205 -1.13 -26.50 1.61
C MET A 205 -0.60 -25.83 2.87
N MET A 206 0.39 -26.45 3.51
CA MET A 206 1.20 -25.82 4.56
C MET A 206 2.65 -26.31 4.44
N ALA A 207 3.59 -25.40 4.60
CA ALA A 207 5.01 -25.71 4.49
C ALA A 207 5.81 -24.91 5.54
N PRO A 208 6.59 -25.57 6.42
CA PRO A 208 7.51 -24.87 7.29
C PRO A 208 8.70 -24.30 6.51
N ASN A 209 9.37 -23.31 7.10
CA ASN A 209 10.67 -22.85 6.65
C ASN A 209 11.65 -24.03 6.48
N GLY A 210 12.43 -24.00 5.40
CA GLY A 210 13.31 -25.09 4.98
C GLY A 210 12.67 -26.07 3.98
N THR A 211 11.36 -26.03 3.76
CA THR A 211 10.71 -26.80 2.69
C THR A 211 11.19 -26.32 1.31
N ARG A 212 11.30 -27.27 0.37
CA ARG A 212 11.65 -26.98 -1.02
C ARG A 212 10.43 -27.09 -1.93
N PHE A 213 10.15 -26.02 -2.69
CA PHE A 213 9.17 -26.00 -3.77
C PHE A 213 9.91 -26.20 -5.10
N GLY A 214 10.24 -27.46 -5.40
CA GLY A 214 11.22 -27.78 -6.44
C GLY A 214 12.60 -27.25 -6.07
N GLY A 215 13.12 -26.30 -6.85
CA GLY A 215 14.42 -25.66 -6.60
C GLY A 215 14.38 -24.56 -5.52
N TRP A 216 13.21 -23.98 -5.26
CA TRP A 216 13.07 -22.84 -4.35
C TRP A 216 13.11 -23.30 -2.90
N LEU A 217 13.95 -22.68 -2.08
CA LEU A 217 14.02 -22.93 -0.64
C LEU A 217 13.18 -21.90 0.10
N LEU A 218 12.13 -22.36 0.80
CA LEU A 218 11.27 -21.49 1.59
C LEU A 218 12.02 -20.95 2.81
N ASN A 219 12.08 -19.63 2.92
CA ASN A 219 12.47 -18.91 4.14
C ASN A 219 11.66 -17.62 4.27
N THR A 220 10.64 -17.62 5.13
CA THR A 220 9.75 -16.46 5.32
C THR A 220 10.44 -15.19 5.82
N ARG A 221 11.71 -15.26 6.25
CA ARG A 221 12.52 -14.07 6.59
C ARG A 221 12.97 -13.27 5.36
N ASP A 222 13.13 -13.92 4.22
CA ASP A 222 13.68 -13.28 3.01
C ASP A 222 12.87 -13.61 1.74
N ASN A 223 11.81 -14.41 1.86
CA ASN A 223 10.86 -14.72 0.79
C ASN A 223 9.64 -13.80 0.90
N PHE A 224 9.41 -12.98 -0.13
CA PHE A 224 8.28 -12.05 -0.19
C PHE A 224 7.28 -12.53 -1.26
N PHE A 225 6.09 -12.92 -0.83
CA PHE A 225 4.97 -13.33 -1.67
C PHE A 225 4.07 -12.13 -1.91
N ARG A 226 4.19 -11.49 -3.07
CA ARG A 226 3.63 -10.14 -3.27
C ARG A 226 2.36 -10.10 -4.10
N LEU A 227 2.17 -11.06 -4.99
CA LEU A 227 1.11 -11.05 -6.00
C LEU A 227 0.63 -12.48 -6.24
N ALA A 228 -0.66 -12.60 -6.56
CA ALA A 228 -1.27 -13.80 -7.09
C ALA A 228 -2.02 -13.44 -8.38
N ALA A 229 -1.81 -14.18 -9.45
CA ALA A 229 -2.50 -14.02 -10.73
C ALA A 229 -2.39 -15.31 -11.55
N ASP A 230 -3.35 -15.55 -12.46
CA ASP A 230 -3.31 -16.69 -13.39
C ASP A 230 -2.31 -16.39 -14.50
N VAL A 231 -1.04 -16.80 -14.31
CA VAL A 231 0.07 -16.44 -15.20
C VAL A 231 0.22 -17.48 -16.33
N ASP A 232 -0.24 -18.72 -16.12
CA ASP A 232 -0.19 -19.76 -17.14
C ASP A 232 -1.51 -19.98 -17.91
N GLY A 233 -2.60 -19.36 -17.49
CA GLY A 233 -3.88 -19.30 -18.20
C GLY A 233 -4.74 -20.54 -17.99
N ASP A 234 -4.49 -21.34 -16.95
CA ASP A 234 -5.27 -22.54 -16.65
C ASP A 234 -6.48 -22.30 -15.75
N GLY A 235 -6.75 -21.04 -15.40
CA GLY A 235 -7.81 -20.61 -14.52
C GLY A 235 -7.44 -20.61 -13.04
N ARG A 236 -6.20 -20.97 -12.68
CA ARG A 236 -5.71 -20.96 -11.29
C ARG A 236 -4.70 -19.85 -11.11
N ALA A 237 -4.70 -19.23 -9.94
CA ALA A 237 -3.69 -18.24 -9.60
C ALA A 237 -2.34 -18.90 -9.27
N GLU A 238 -1.25 -18.28 -9.72
CA GLU A 238 0.11 -18.53 -9.28
C GLU A 238 0.61 -17.43 -8.36
N LEU A 239 1.50 -17.80 -7.44
CA LEU A 239 2.18 -16.89 -6.53
C LEU A 239 3.52 -16.42 -7.11
N LEU A 240 3.71 -15.10 -7.17
CA LEU A 240 5.05 -14.53 -7.33
C LEU A 240 5.76 -14.48 -5.97
N VAL A 241 6.92 -15.13 -5.88
CA VAL A 241 7.85 -15.02 -4.76
C VAL A 241 9.14 -14.33 -5.19
N THR A 242 9.66 -13.45 -4.34
CA THR A 242 10.96 -12.80 -4.52
C THR A 242 11.83 -13.05 -3.30
N SER A 243 13.15 -13.12 -3.48
CA SER A 243 14.14 -13.22 -2.39
C SER A 243 15.48 -12.61 -2.80
N PRO A 244 16.46 -12.50 -1.90
CA PRO A 244 17.83 -12.11 -2.25
C PRO A 244 18.48 -13.03 -3.29
N TRP A 245 17.98 -14.25 -3.48
CA TRP A 245 18.45 -15.15 -4.53
C TRP A 245 17.89 -14.78 -5.91
N GLY A 246 16.64 -14.35 -6.00
CA GLY A 246 15.96 -14.07 -7.28
C GLY A 246 14.45 -14.14 -7.20
N ILE A 247 13.79 -14.60 -8.26
CA ILE A 247 12.32 -14.72 -8.35
C ILE A 247 11.86 -16.13 -8.65
N GLY A 248 10.61 -16.43 -8.26
CA GLY A 248 9.90 -17.65 -8.64
C GLY A 248 8.41 -17.41 -8.87
N ILE A 249 7.81 -18.15 -9.80
CA ILE A 249 6.35 -18.22 -9.99
C ILE A 249 5.93 -19.63 -9.58
N LEU A 250 5.11 -19.71 -8.53
CA LEU A 250 4.77 -20.96 -7.86
C LEU A 250 3.28 -21.27 -8.00
N LYS A 251 2.98 -22.48 -8.48
CA LYS A 251 1.62 -23.02 -8.67
C LYS A 251 1.28 -24.06 -7.62
N LEU A 252 0.06 -24.01 -7.08
CA LEU A 252 -0.45 -25.06 -6.21
C LEU A 252 -0.78 -26.31 -7.03
N SER A 253 -0.16 -27.43 -6.68
CA SER A 253 -0.37 -28.72 -7.33
C SER A 253 -0.18 -29.86 -6.33
N GLY A 254 -1.17 -30.76 -6.22
CA GLY A 254 -1.10 -31.95 -5.37
C GLY A 254 -0.84 -31.68 -3.89
N GLY A 255 -1.32 -30.54 -3.35
CA GLY A 255 -1.13 -30.14 -1.94
C GLY A 255 0.24 -29.54 -1.62
N SER A 256 1.04 -29.20 -2.64
CA SER A 256 2.32 -28.48 -2.52
C SER A 256 2.40 -27.36 -3.55
N LEU A 257 3.33 -26.43 -3.36
CA LEU A 257 3.72 -25.52 -4.44
C LEU A 257 4.78 -26.18 -5.36
N THR A 258 4.64 -25.94 -6.64
CA THR A 258 5.57 -26.32 -7.71
C THR A 258 5.99 -25.07 -8.48
N ALA A 259 7.24 -24.99 -8.91
CA ALA A 259 7.72 -23.82 -9.61
C ALA A 259 7.46 -23.94 -11.12
N LEU A 260 6.73 -22.99 -11.69
CA LEU A 260 6.62 -22.82 -13.15
C LEU A 260 7.88 -22.19 -13.73
N THR A 261 8.49 -21.28 -12.97
CA THR A 261 9.77 -20.65 -13.32
C THR A 261 10.51 -20.24 -12.07
N MET A 262 11.84 -20.23 -12.15
CA MET A 262 12.73 -19.67 -11.14
C MET A 262 13.93 -19.06 -11.83
N ALA A 263 14.33 -17.87 -11.40
CA ALA A 263 15.45 -17.17 -11.98
C ALA A 263 16.26 -16.51 -10.87
N ALA A 264 17.55 -16.85 -10.81
CA ALA A 264 18.48 -16.18 -9.92
C ALA A 264 18.72 -14.74 -10.38
N ASN A 265 19.08 -13.86 -9.45
CA ASN A 265 19.56 -12.52 -9.78
C ASN A 265 20.71 -12.60 -10.81
N GLY A 266 20.69 -11.71 -11.79
CA GLY A 266 21.58 -11.71 -12.97
C GLY A 266 21.07 -12.53 -14.16
N THR A 267 20.02 -13.34 -13.99
CA THR A 267 19.41 -14.11 -15.09
C THR A 267 18.64 -13.17 -16.03
N ARG A 268 18.76 -13.40 -17.34
CA ARG A 268 17.98 -12.69 -18.35
C ARG A 268 16.67 -13.42 -18.64
N LEU A 269 15.55 -12.73 -18.47
CA LEU A 269 14.19 -13.18 -18.79
C LEU A 269 13.60 -12.27 -19.87
N GLY A 270 13.40 -12.81 -21.08
CA GLY A 270 12.92 -12.00 -22.19
C GLY A 270 13.80 -10.80 -22.58
N GLY A 271 15.05 -10.76 -22.13
CA GLY A 271 15.96 -9.62 -22.30
C GLY A 271 16.14 -8.77 -21.04
N TRP A 272 15.20 -8.83 -20.10
CA TRP A 272 15.27 -8.15 -18.82
C TRP A 272 16.19 -8.90 -17.85
N ILE A 273 17.08 -8.18 -17.15
CA ILE A 273 17.94 -8.78 -16.12
C ILE A 273 17.22 -8.73 -14.78
N VAL A 274 16.94 -9.90 -14.21
CA VAL A 274 16.37 -10.01 -12.86
C VAL A 274 17.38 -9.51 -11.85
N ASP A 275 16.95 -8.55 -11.04
CA ASP A 275 17.69 -8.07 -9.89
C ASP A 275 16.69 -7.65 -8.82
N THR A 276 16.39 -8.52 -7.86
CA THR A 276 15.42 -8.25 -6.80
C THR A 276 15.79 -7.12 -5.85
N THR A 277 17.01 -6.57 -5.94
CA THR A 277 17.38 -5.36 -5.20
C THR A 277 16.86 -4.08 -5.85
N ASN A 278 16.71 -4.10 -7.19
CA ASN A 278 16.36 -2.93 -8.00
C ASN A 278 15.07 -3.09 -8.81
N ASN A 279 14.61 -4.33 -8.98
CA ASN A 279 13.41 -4.66 -9.74
C ASN A 279 12.21 -4.65 -8.81
N ARG A 280 11.18 -3.94 -9.24
CA ARG A 280 9.84 -3.97 -8.64
C ARG A 280 8.92 -4.71 -9.58
N PHE A 281 8.07 -5.55 -9.01
CA PHE A 281 7.17 -6.43 -9.73
C PHE A 281 5.73 -6.07 -9.39
N GLY A 282 4.88 -6.00 -10.40
CA GLY A 282 3.47 -5.66 -10.29
C GLY A 282 3.13 -4.24 -10.77
N PRO A 283 1.84 -3.97 -11.05
CA PRO A 283 0.71 -4.92 -10.96
C PRO A 283 0.75 -6.02 -12.03
N ALA A 284 0.09 -7.15 -11.75
CA ALA A 284 -0.10 -8.25 -12.68
C ALA A 284 -1.52 -8.21 -13.26
N ALA A 285 -1.65 -8.34 -14.58
CA ALA A 285 -2.91 -8.30 -15.32
C ALA A 285 -2.71 -8.86 -16.73
N ASP A 286 -3.78 -9.33 -17.37
CA ASP A 286 -3.79 -9.82 -18.77
C ASP A 286 -3.84 -8.62 -19.73
N TYR A 287 -2.70 -7.95 -19.89
CA TYR A 287 -2.61 -6.69 -20.64
C TYR A 287 -2.82 -6.90 -22.14
N ASP A 288 -2.57 -8.09 -22.67
CA ASP A 288 -2.71 -8.40 -24.09
C ASP A 288 -3.98 -9.19 -24.47
N GLY A 289 -4.77 -9.61 -23.48
CA GLY A 289 -6.08 -10.22 -23.62
C GLY A 289 -6.05 -11.67 -24.07
N ASP A 290 -4.99 -12.41 -23.77
CA ASP A 290 -4.82 -13.81 -24.15
C ASP A 290 -5.29 -14.81 -23.08
N GLY A 291 -5.73 -14.30 -21.92
CA GLY A 291 -6.19 -15.08 -20.78
C GLY A 291 -5.12 -15.37 -19.73
N ARG A 292 -3.87 -14.96 -19.95
CA ARG A 292 -2.76 -15.08 -19.01
C ARG A 292 -2.40 -13.72 -18.46
N ALA A 293 -1.98 -13.66 -17.20
CA ALA A 293 -1.55 -12.43 -16.59
C ALA A 293 -0.06 -12.16 -16.85
N GLU A 294 0.23 -10.99 -17.41
CA GLU A 294 1.59 -10.46 -17.47
C GLU A 294 1.93 -9.70 -16.18
N LEU A 295 3.21 -9.74 -15.83
CA LEU A 295 3.76 -9.03 -14.68
C LEU A 295 4.47 -7.76 -15.12
N LEU A 296 3.98 -6.59 -14.69
CA LEU A 296 4.75 -5.36 -14.87
C LEU A 296 6.06 -5.44 -14.07
N MET A 297 7.14 -4.99 -14.69
CA MET A 297 8.44 -4.78 -14.07
C MET A 297 8.84 -3.32 -14.17
N SER A 298 9.50 -2.81 -13.12
CA SER A 298 10.21 -1.53 -13.17
C SER A 298 11.55 -1.61 -12.45
N SER A 299 12.52 -0.82 -12.91
CA SER A 299 13.85 -0.69 -12.29
C SER A 299 14.46 0.68 -12.60
N PRO A 300 15.64 1.03 -12.05
CA PRO A 300 16.36 2.25 -12.44
C PRO A 300 16.69 2.34 -13.95
N TRP A 301 16.60 1.24 -14.70
CA TRP A 301 16.77 1.24 -16.15
C TRP A 301 15.51 1.69 -16.91
N GLY A 302 14.32 1.29 -16.47
CA GLY A 302 13.08 1.49 -17.22
C GLY A 302 11.95 0.57 -16.74
N ILE A 303 11.01 0.26 -17.64
CA ILE A 303 9.90 -0.68 -17.39
C ILE A 303 9.85 -1.80 -18.43
N GLY A 304 9.15 -2.87 -18.11
CA GLY A 304 8.77 -3.91 -19.05
C GLY A 304 7.62 -4.76 -18.55
N THR A 305 7.11 -5.66 -19.37
CA THR A 305 6.16 -6.71 -18.95
C THR A 305 6.84 -8.06 -19.06
N LEU A 306 6.60 -8.96 -18.10
CA LEU A 306 6.98 -10.37 -18.20
C LEU A 306 5.75 -11.21 -18.49
N GLU A 307 5.87 -12.07 -19.48
CA GLU A 307 4.82 -13.00 -19.91
C GLU A 307 5.36 -14.43 -19.81
N TRP A 308 4.56 -15.35 -19.30
CA TRP A 308 4.92 -16.76 -19.26
C TRP A 308 4.44 -17.49 -20.51
N ASN A 309 5.39 -18.14 -21.17
CA ASN A 309 5.20 -18.86 -22.42
C ASN A 309 5.77 -20.27 -22.31
N ALA A 310 4.91 -21.22 -21.89
CA ALA A 310 5.18 -22.66 -21.93
C ALA A 310 6.54 -23.07 -21.34
N GLY A 311 6.89 -22.51 -20.17
CA GLY A 311 8.12 -22.82 -19.42
C GLY A 311 9.25 -21.78 -19.56
N ALA A 312 9.04 -20.69 -20.31
CA ALA A 312 9.96 -19.56 -20.37
C ALA A 312 9.24 -18.25 -20.05
N LEU A 313 9.98 -17.26 -19.52
CA LEU A 313 9.50 -15.89 -19.38
C LEU A 313 10.06 -15.04 -20.53
N THR A 314 9.17 -14.40 -21.28
CA THR A 314 9.47 -13.42 -22.33
C THR A 314 9.12 -12.02 -21.85
N SER A 315 9.59 -11.00 -22.57
CA SER A 315 9.26 -9.61 -22.25
C SER A 315 8.70 -8.90 -23.48
N PRO A 316 7.36 -8.89 -23.66
CA PRO A 316 6.70 -8.31 -24.82
C PRO A 316 6.90 -6.79 -24.94
N LEU A 317 7.04 -6.11 -23.80
CA LEU A 317 7.37 -4.69 -23.71
C LEU A 317 8.66 -4.52 -22.90
N MET A 318 9.59 -3.72 -23.43
CA MET A 318 10.71 -3.17 -22.67
C MET A 318 10.96 -1.72 -23.12
N ALA A 319 10.99 -0.80 -22.16
CA ALA A 319 11.17 0.61 -22.41
C ALA A 319 12.16 1.20 -21.39
N ALA A 320 13.31 1.64 -21.88
CA ALA A 320 14.30 2.34 -21.07
C ALA A 320 13.79 3.72 -20.65
N ASN A 321 14.33 4.25 -19.56
CA ASN A 321 14.11 5.64 -19.17
C ASN A 321 14.47 6.61 -20.32
N GLY A 322 13.60 7.59 -20.57
CA GLY A 322 13.65 8.51 -21.69
C GLY A 322 12.97 8.02 -22.98
N THR A 323 12.55 6.75 -23.05
CA THR A 323 11.79 6.21 -24.19
C THR A 323 10.29 6.33 -23.96
N ARG A 324 9.49 6.17 -25.03
CA ARG A 324 8.04 6.26 -24.95
C ARG A 324 7.36 4.90 -24.95
N VAL A 325 6.36 4.75 -24.09
CA VAL A 325 5.35 3.68 -24.14
C VAL A 325 4.04 4.36 -24.52
N GLY A 326 3.62 4.17 -25.78
CA GLY A 326 2.60 5.02 -26.38
C GLY A 326 3.04 6.49 -26.42
N GLY A 327 2.24 7.36 -25.79
CA GLY A 327 2.55 8.78 -25.62
C GLY A 327 3.38 9.10 -24.37
N TRP A 328 3.46 8.20 -23.40
CA TRP A 328 4.11 8.46 -22.11
C TRP A 328 5.61 8.29 -22.15
N VAL A 329 6.37 9.25 -21.61
CA VAL A 329 7.82 9.14 -21.47
C VAL A 329 8.15 8.44 -20.16
N VAL A 330 8.77 7.27 -20.26
CA VAL A 330 9.19 6.46 -19.11
C VAL A 330 10.33 7.16 -18.37
N ASP A 331 10.15 7.35 -17.07
CA ASP A 331 11.17 7.81 -16.14
C ASP A 331 10.89 7.22 -14.76
N THR A 332 11.39 6.02 -14.47
CA THR A 332 11.13 5.27 -13.23
C THR A 332 11.61 5.98 -11.95
N ARG A 333 12.38 7.05 -12.08
CA ARG A 333 12.77 7.96 -10.99
C ARG A 333 11.58 8.76 -10.46
N ASN A 334 10.62 9.11 -11.29
CA ASN A 334 9.48 9.91 -10.82
C ASN A 334 8.15 9.40 -11.32
N ASN A 335 8.17 8.36 -12.15
CA ASN A 335 6.99 7.64 -12.56
C ASN A 335 6.58 6.63 -11.49
N ARG A 336 5.28 6.47 -11.40
CA ARG A 336 4.60 5.47 -10.60
C ARG A 336 3.59 4.77 -11.48
N TYR A 337 3.51 3.46 -11.35
CA TYR A 337 2.64 2.62 -12.16
C TYR A 337 1.61 1.91 -11.28
N GLY A 338 0.42 1.74 -11.80
CA GLY A 338 -0.74 1.17 -11.11
C GLY A 338 -1.69 2.23 -10.54
N PRO A 339 -2.96 1.85 -10.26
CA PRO A 339 -3.53 0.51 -10.44
C PRO A 339 -3.71 0.11 -11.91
N ALA A 340 -3.85 -1.20 -12.16
CA ALA A 340 -4.21 -1.76 -13.47
C ALA A 340 -5.68 -2.21 -13.45
N ALA A 341 -6.44 -1.84 -14.48
CA ALA A 341 -7.88 -2.11 -14.61
C ALA A 341 -8.33 -1.89 -16.07
N ASP A 342 -9.47 -2.43 -16.50
CA ASP A 342 -10.01 -2.24 -17.86
C ASP A 342 -10.80 -0.93 -17.92
N TYR A 343 -10.10 0.19 -18.12
CA TYR A 343 -10.73 1.52 -18.03
C TYR A 343 -11.48 1.86 -19.31
N ASP A 344 -11.05 1.37 -20.48
CA ASP A 344 -11.75 1.66 -21.74
C ASP A 344 -12.82 0.63 -22.14
N GLY A 345 -12.87 -0.52 -21.47
CA GLY A 345 -13.89 -1.55 -21.62
C GLY A 345 -13.66 -2.47 -22.80
N ASP A 346 -12.41 -2.59 -23.27
CA ASP A 346 -12.05 -3.50 -24.36
C ASP A 346 -11.73 -4.94 -23.89
N GLY A 347 -11.81 -5.18 -22.57
CA GLY A 347 -11.54 -6.46 -21.94
C GLY A 347 -10.07 -6.66 -21.57
N ARG A 348 -9.19 -5.66 -21.80
CA ARG A 348 -7.76 -5.71 -21.52
C ARG A 348 -7.43 -4.61 -20.52
N PRO A 349 -6.83 -4.90 -19.38
CA PRO A 349 -6.48 -3.85 -18.43
C PRO A 349 -5.47 -2.84 -18.99
N GLU A 350 -5.67 -1.56 -18.71
CA GLU A 350 -4.64 -0.53 -18.81
C GLU A 350 -3.96 -0.30 -17.47
N LEU A 351 -2.81 0.34 -17.53
CA LEU A 351 -1.98 0.73 -16.40
C LEU A 351 -2.02 2.25 -16.20
N ILE A 352 -2.43 2.70 -15.03
CA ILE A 352 -2.25 4.12 -14.66
C ILE A 352 -0.76 4.40 -14.47
N ALA A 353 -0.25 5.45 -15.12
CA ALA A 353 1.08 5.98 -14.92
C ALA A 353 0.98 7.43 -14.41
N THR A 354 1.71 7.76 -13.35
CA THR A 354 1.72 9.13 -12.80
C THR A 354 3.13 9.62 -12.60
N SER A 355 3.35 10.91 -12.77
CA SER A 355 4.63 11.58 -12.53
C SER A 355 4.41 13.02 -12.07
N PRO A 356 5.46 13.77 -11.67
CA PRO A 356 5.33 15.20 -11.39
C PRO A 356 4.74 16.02 -12.55
N TRP A 357 4.74 15.49 -13.78
CA TRP A 357 4.08 16.12 -14.92
C TRP A 357 2.56 15.94 -14.90
N GLY A 358 2.05 14.78 -14.48
CA GLY A 358 0.62 14.45 -14.55
C GLY A 358 0.35 12.95 -14.61
N LEU A 359 -0.75 12.57 -15.27
CA LEU A 359 -1.26 11.20 -15.37
C LEU A 359 -1.35 10.73 -16.82
N GLY A 360 -1.05 9.46 -17.06
CA GLY A 360 -1.32 8.74 -18.30
C GLY A 360 -2.03 7.42 -18.01
N VAL A 361 -2.81 6.96 -18.99
CA VAL A 361 -3.36 5.60 -19.03
C VAL A 361 -2.57 4.88 -20.11
N LEU A 362 -1.90 3.77 -19.79
CA LEU A 362 -1.02 3.04 -20.71
C LEU A 362 -1.59 1.68 -21.04
N LYS A 363 -1.58 1.27 -22.31
CA LYS A 363 -1.71 -0.14 -22.72
C LYS A 363 -0.29 -0.72 -22.86
N PRO A 364 0.24 -1.48 -21.88
CA PRO A 364 1.66 -1.83 -21.83
C PRO A 364 1.99 -3.10 -22.64
N THR A 365 1.53 -3.18 -23.89
CA THR A 365 1.76 -4.32 -24.78
C THR A 365 2.84 -4.02 -25.82
N SER A 366 3.15 -4.98 -26.69
CA SER A 366 4.03 -4.75 -27.86
C SER A 366 3.49 -3.68 -28.82
N ALA A 367 2.17 -3.43 -28.81
CA ALA A 367 1.49 -2.36 -29.53
C ALA A 367 1.11 -1.20 -28.58
N ALA A 368 2.09 -0.73 -27.79
CA ALA A 368 1.85 0.23 -26.73
C ALA A 368 1.15 1.51 -27.19
N SER A 369 0.15 1.94 -26.42
CA SER A 369 -0.56 3.21 -26.63
C SER A 369 -0.85 3.90 -25.30
N SER A 370 -1.26 5.17 -25.35
CA SER A 370 -1.65 5.93 -24.17
C SER A 370 -2.97 6.66 -24.43
N PRO A 371 -4.14 6.03 -24.18
CA PRO A 371 -5.45 6.64 -24.46
C PRO A 371 -5.66 7.98 -23.72
N VAL A 372 -5.01 8.18 -22.57
CA VAL A 372 -5.03 9.44 -21.82
C VAL A 372 -3.61 9.92 -21.57
N MET A 373 -3.40 11.23 -21.75
CA MET A 373 -2.19 11.96 -21.35
C MET A 373 -2.63 13.34 -20.83
N ALA A 374 -2.56 13.52 -19.51
CA ALA A 374 -3.09 14.70 -18.84
C ALA A 374 -2.03 15.33 -17.93
N PRO A 375 -1.55 16.56 -18.21
CA PRO A 375 -0.69 17.27 -17.27
C PRO A 375 -1.46 17.65 -15.99
N ASN A 376 -0.73 17.85 -14.89
CA ASN A 376 -1.27 18.47 -13.69
C ASN A 376 -1.98 19.80 -14.03
N GLY A 377 -3.14 20.02 -13.42
CA GLY A 377 -4.06 21.12 -13.75
C GLY A 377 -5.14 20.77 -14.78
N THR A 378 -5.06 19.59 -15.40
CA THR A 378 -6.14 19.08 -16.26
C THR A 378 -7.41 18.83 -15.45
N ARG A 379 -8.57 19.12 -16.06
CA ARG A 379 -9.89 18.86 -15.48
C ARG A 379 -10.47 17.56 -15.99
N PHE A 380 -10.70 16.62 -15.08
CA PHE A 380 -11.45 15.38 -15.34
C PHE A 380 -12.87 15.58 -14.84
N GLY A 381 -13.75 16.05 -15.72
CA GLY A 381 -15.01 16.66 -15.30
C GLY A 381 -14.74 17.85 -14.36
N GLY A 382 -15.25 17.78 -13.12
CA GLY A 382 -14.95 18.80 -12.10
C GLY A 382 -13.64 18.57 -11.32
N TRP A 383 -13.07 17.36 -11.38
CA TRP A 383 -11.87 17.02 -10.62
C TRP A 383 -10.64 17.71 -11.20
N ASN A 384 -9.79 18.26 -10.34
CA ASN A 384 -8.51 18.86 -10.74
C ASN A 384 -7.38 17.84 -10.54
N LEU A 385 -6.79 17.35 -11.62
CA LEU A 385 -5.66 16.43 -11.54
C LEU A 385 -4.45 17.14 -10.93
N GLN A 386 -3.94 16.60 -9.82
CA GLN A 386 -2.73 17.06 -9.13
C GLN A 386 -2.01 15.84 -8.53
N THR A 387 -1.00 15.29 -9.20
CA THR A 387 -0.33 14.06 -8.76
C THR A 387 0.45 14.19 -7.44
N ASP A 388 0.72 15.41 -7.00
CA ASP A 388 1.38 15.73 -5.73
C ASP A 388 0.44 15.63 -4.51
N ASP A 389 -0.87 15.65 -4.71
CA ASP A 389 -1.85 15.44 -3.62
C ASP A 389 -2.92 14.37 -3.92
N ASN A 390 -3.06 13.95 -5.18
CA ASN A 390 -3.98 12.90 -5.60
C ASN A 390 -3.39 11.52 -5.28
N ARG A 391 -4.26 10.62 -4.82
CA ARG A 391 -4.02 9.18 -4.69
C ARG A 391 -4.92 8.46 -5.67
N PHE A 392 -4.36 7.54 -6.45
CA PHE A 392 -5.07 6.81 -7.50
C PHE A 392 -5.23 5.34 -7.07
N GLY A 393 -6.47 4.86 -7.09
CA GLY A 393 -6.89 3.57 -6.56
C GLY A 393 -7.04 3.53 -5.04
N VAL A 394 -7.37 2.34 -4.53
CA VAL A 394 -7.12 1.99 -3.12
C VAL A 394 -5.62 2.01 -2.84
N ARG A 395 -5.22 2.22 -1.57
CA ARG A 395 -3.80 2.17 -1.19
C ARG A 395 -3.17 0.89 -1.73
N ARG A 396 -2.00 1.02 -2.38
CA ARG A 396 -1.26 -0.09 -3.01
C ARG A 396 -1.14 -1.29 -2.08
N SER A 397 -1.02 -2.48 -2.66
CA SER A 397 -0.78 -3.78 -2.01
C SER A 397 0.47 -3.78 -1.13
N SER A 398 0.33 -3.12 0.01
CA SER A 398 1.25 -3.14 1.13
C SER A 398 0.80 -4.24 2.07
N PHE A 399 1.76 -4.90 2.69
CA PHE A 399 1.49 -6.01 3.62
C PHE A 399 1.50 -5.51 5.06
N GLU A 400 2.10 -4.34 5.26
CA GLU A 400 2.26 -3.72 6.57
C GLU A 400 2.10 -2.22 6.50
N TYR A 401 1.83 -1.59 7.63
CA TYR A 401 1.59 -0.16 7.72
C TYR A 401 2.14 0.48 9.00
N VAL A 402 2.44 1.76 8.90
CA VAL A 402 2.77 2.66 10.01
C VAL A 402 1.73 3.77 10.07
N VAL A 403 1.29 4.15 11.27
CA VAL A 403 0.45 5.36 11.45
C VAL A 403 1.34 6.51 11.86
N VAL A 404 1.17 7.66 11.19
CA VAL A 404 1.95 8.86 11.38
C VAL A 404 1.03 10.04 11.72
N HIS A 405 1.31 10.70 12.83
CA HIS A 405 0.64 11.93 13.25
C HIS A 405 1.56 13.12 12.99
N PHE A 406 0.97 14.26 12.65
CA PHE A 406 1.69 15.53 12.58
C PHE A 406 1.27 16.43 13.73
N LYS A 407 2.24 17.12 14.34
CA LYS A 407 1.98 18.15 15.33
C LYS A 407 2.88 19.33 15.03
N THR A 408 2.36 20.55 15.00
CA THR A 408 3.16 21.74 14.65
C THR A 408 3.23 22.71 15.82
N LEU A 409 4.43 23.18 16.14
CA LEU A 409 4.65 24.29 17.07
C LEU A 409 4.65 25.65 16.35
N LEU A 410 4.55 25.62 15.03
CA LEU A 410 4.32 26.78 14.18
C LEU A 410 2.83 26.91 13.89
N ALA A 411 2.31 28.14 13.90
CA ALA A 411 0.93 28.41 13.56
C ALA A 411 0.61 27.81 12.18
N ARG A 412 -0.53 27.13 12.07
CA ARG A 412 -0.94 26.53 10.80
C ARG A 412 -1.20 27.61 9.75
N THR A 413 -0.29 27.69 8.80
CA THR A 413 -0.41 28.49 7.59
C THR A 413 -0.49 27.54 6.39
N ALA A 414 -0.96 28.05 5.24
CA ALA A 414 -0.96 27.27 4.00
C ALA A 414 0.43 26.69 3.68
N ALA A 415 1.51 27.42 3.96
CA ALA A 415 2.87 26.93 3.73
C ALA A 415 3.26 25.74 4.63
N ILE A 416 2.83 25.75 5.90
CA ILE A 416 3.06 24.64 6.83
C ILE A 416 2.23 23.42 6.45
N ASP A 417 0.98 23.63 6.08
CA ASP A 417 0.11 22.55 5.60
C ASP A 417 0.68 21.92 4.31
N THR A 418 1.05 22.74 3.32
CA THR A 418 1.72 22.24 2.09
C THR A 418 3.01 21.49 2.40
N PHE A 419 3.81 21.95 3.35
CA PHE A 419 5.03 21.23 3.77
C PHE A 419 4.69 19.85 4.34
N MET A 420 3.78 19.77 5.32
CA MET A 420 3.39 18.49 5.92
C MET A 420 2.78 17.52 4.89
N ASP A 421 1.92 18.04 4.01
CA ASP A 421 1.25 17.26 2.97
C ASP A 421 2.25 16.70 1.95
N THR A 422 3.17 17.54 1.48
CA THR A 422 4.21 17.16 0.51
C THR A 422 5.17 16.14 1.11
N GLN A 423 5.61 16.35 2.36
CA GLN A 423 6.50 15.44 3.07
C GLN A 423 5.84 14.08 3.33
N TYR A 424 4.59 14.10 3.80
CA TYR A 424 3.83 12.89 4.04
C TYR A 424 3.61 12.12 2.73
N LYS A 425 3.21 12.81 1.65
CA LYS A 425 3.00 12.17 0.34
C LYS A 425 4.29 11.54 -0.19
N ALA A 426 5.42 12.23 -0.08
CA ALA A 426 6.72 11.68 -0.46
C ALA A 426 7.03 10.40 0.33
N MET A 427 6.93 10.43 1.67
CA MET A 427 7.12 9.24 2.50
C MET A 427 6.14 8.11 2.16
N GLU A 428 4.87 8.45 1.97
CA GLU A 428 3.81 7.51 1.60
C GLU A 428 4.13 6.79 0.30
N ASP A 429 4.51 7.52 -0.75
CA ASP A 429 4.85 6.94 -2.04
C ASP A 429 6.14 6.11 -1.98
N LEU A 430 7.15 6.57 -1.24
CA LEU A 430 8.42 5.87 -1.09
C LEU A 430 8.23 4.55 -0.32
N PHE A 431 7.59 4.58 0.85
CA PHE A 431 7.45 3.37 1.67
C PHE A 431 6.52 2.35 1.00
N ALA A 432 5.46 2.82 0.32
CA ALA A 432 4.56 1.95 -0.42
C ALA A 432 5.26 1.21 -1.57
N ASP A 433 6.28 1.81 -2.21
CA ASP A 433 7.09 1.12 -3.21
C ASP A 433 7.83 -0.12 -2.66
N TYR A 434 8.07 -0.16 -1.34
CA TYR A 434 8.72 -1.28 -0.66
C TYR A 434 7.74 -2.18 0.10
N GLY A 435 6.44 -1.87 0.05
CA GLY A 435 5.36 -2.67 0.65
C GLY A 435 4.98 -2.28 2.08
N VAL A 436 5.42 -1.11 2.54
CA VAL A 436 5.02 -0.52 3.83
C VAL A 436 4.10 0.68 3.56
N ALA A 437 2.81 0.55 3.85
CA ALA A 437 1.89 1.68 3.78
C ALA A 437 2.14 2.65 4.94
N THR A 438 1.76 3.89 4.76
CA THR A 438 1.66 4.84 5.87
C THR A 438 0.23 5.34 5.98
N TYR A 439 -0.26 5.58 7.19
CA TYR A 439 -1.56 6.20 7.42
C TYR A 439 -1.37 7.50 8.18
N ARG A 440 -1.78 8.61 7.58
CA ARG A 440 -1.85 9.87 8.31
C ARG A 440 -3.03 9.81 9.25
N ALA A 441 -2.76 9.99 10.53
CA ALA A 441 -3.79 10.17 11.54
C ALA A 441 -3.96 11.68 11.82
N THR A 442 -3.92 12.09 13.08
CA THR A 442 -4.23 13.48 13.45
C THR A 442 -3.15 14.46 12.98
N THR A 443 -3.58 15.65 12.57
CA THR A 443 -2.72 16.84 12.48
C THR A 443 -3.17 17.83 13.57
N GLU A 444 -2.27 18.22 14.47
CA GLU A 444 -2.58 19.11 15.60
C GLU A 444 -1.74 20.39 15.56
N ASP A 445 -2.38 21.54 15.82
CA ASP A 445 -1.70 22.82 16.01
C ASP A 445 -1.43 23.02 17.51
N LEU A 446 -0.15 23.01 17.89
CA LEU A 446 0.35 23.23 19.24
C LEU A 446 0.98 24.62 19.42
N SER A 447 0.96 25.48 18.39
CA SER A 447 1.62 26.79 18.42
C SER A 447 1.05 27.76 19.47
N GLY A 448 -0.19 27.53 19.90
CA GLY A 448 -0.85 28.28 20.98
C GLY A 448 -0.57 27.75 22.39
N ASP A 449 0.11 26.60 22.55
CA ASP A 449 0.41 26.05 23.87
C ASP A 449 1.59 26.81 24.50
N ALA A 450 1.28 27.71 25.43
CA ALA A 450 2.27 28.52 26.14
C ALA A 450 3.31 27.68 26.91
N SER A 451 2.98 26.44 27.28
CA SER A 451 3.94 25.53 27.93
C SER A 451 5.02 25.01 26.99
N LEU A 452 4.82 25.14 25.68
CA LEU A 452 5.78 24.73 24.64
C LEU A 452 6.58 25.91 24.07
N ALA A 453 6.35 27.14 24.54
CA ALA A 453 7.04 28.33 24.03
C ALA A 453 8.57 28.21 24.12
N GLY A 454 9.08 27.47 25.11
CA GLY A 454 10.50 27.21 25.30
C GLY A 454 11.11 26.13 24.38
N VAL A 455 10.31 25.37 23.63
CA VAL A 455 10.77 24.24 22.80
C VAL A 455 10.42 24.39 21.31
N VAL A 456 10.06 25.60 20.89
CA VAL A 456 9.83 25.93 19.47
C VAL A 456 11.15 25.92 18.69
N ASP A 457 12.25 26.29 19.35
CA ASP A 457 13.63 26.12 18.89
C ASP A 457 14.25 24.94 19.66
N LEU A 458 13.93 23.73 19.22
CA LEU A 458 14.15 22.51 20.00
C LEU A 458 15.63 22.20 20.17
N ASP A 459 16.13 22.14 21.40
CA ASP A 459 17.45 21.59 21.71
C ASP A 459 17.43 20.07 21.57
N VAL A 460 18.10 19.58 20.52
CA VAL A 460 18.27 18.16 20.24
C VAL A 460 19.64 17.62 20.65
N GLY A 461 20.49 18.46 21.24
CA GLY A 461 21.88 18.12 21.54
C GLY A 461 22.61 17.63 20.28
N PRO A 462 23.38 16.53 20.35
CA PRO A 462 24.02 15.93 19.17
C PRO A 462 23.06 15.10 18.29
N CYS A 463 21.77 15.00 18.64
CA CYS A 463 20.78 14.13 17.99
C CYS A 463 21.25 12.65 17.89
N ILE A 464 21.50 12.02 19.03
CA ILE A 464 21.88 10.61 19.10
C ILE A 464 20.63 9.79 19.46
N LEU A 465 20.31 8.78 18.65
CA LEU A 465 19.16 7.90 18.88
C LEU A 465 19.21 7.30 20.30
N GLY A 466 18.05 7.27 20.97
CA GLY A 466 17.93 6.80 22.36
C GLY A 466 18.49 7.73 23.44
N SER A 467 18.98 8.92 23.08
CA SER A 467 19.53 9.93 24.03
C SER A 467 18.74 11.24 24.00
N PRO A 468 17.44 11.25 24.40
CA PRO A 468 16.62 12.46 24.37
C PRO A 468 17.09 13.53 25.36
N THR A 469 16.99 14.79 24.95
CA THR A 469 17.19 15.96 25.82
C THR A 469 15.95 16.22 26.70
N THR A 470 16.08 17.13 27.67
CA THR A 470 14.94 17.59 28.48
C THR A 470 13.85 18.24 27.62
N GLU A 471 14.23 18.92 26.54
CA GLU A 471 13.27 19.53 25.63
C GLU A 471 12.53 18.48 24.79
N HIS A 472 13.21 17.41 24.34
CA HIS A 472 12.52 16.25 23.77
C HIS A 472 11.48 15.70 24.74
N ASN A 473 11.82 15.49 26.02
CA ASN A 473 10.86 14.99 27.02
C ASN A 473 9.64 15.92 27.18
N THR A 474 9.85 17.24 27.08
CA THR A 474 8.78 18.24 27.16
C THR A 474 7.86 18.19 25.95
N LEU A 475 8.44 18.21 24.75
CA LEU A 475 7.72 18.20 23.48
C LEU A 475 6.97 16.86 23.28
N PHE A 476 7.67 15.74 23.46
CA PHE A 476 7.15 14.41 23.15
C PHE A 476 6.11 13.91 24.17
N ALA A 477 5.92 14.63 25.29
CA ALA A 477 4.78 14.42 26.17
C ALA A 477 3.44 14.85 25.52
N ARG A 478 3.43 15.62 24.43
CA ARG A 478 2.21 16.12 23.77
C ARG A 478 1.68 15.16 22.71
N ARG A 479 1.25 13.98 23.14
CA ARG A 479 0.79 12.88 22.26
C ARG A 479 -0.72 12.69 22.26
N ASN A 480 -1.48 13.77 22.33
CA ASN A 480 -2.95 13.74 22.27
C ASN A 480 -3.42 12.92 21.06
N GLY A 481 -4.26 11.91 21.32
CA GLY A 481 -4.88 11.07 20.28
C GLY A 481 -3.92 10.12 19.55
N VAL A 482 -2.74 9.83 20.10
CA VAL A 482 -1.72 8.98 19.47
C VAL A 482 -1.66 7.61 20.14
N GLY A 483 -1.73 6.54 19.37
CA GLY A 483 -1.55 5.17 19.85
C GLY A 483 -0.11 4.89 20.30
N ALA A 484 0.08 3.85 21.12
CA ALA A 484 1.41 3.49 21.66
C ALA A 484 2.45 3.18 20.58
N ASN A 485 2.00 2.64 19.44
CA ASN A 485 2.85 2.24 18.31
C ASN A 485 2.78 3.22 17.13
N ASP A 486 2.13 4.37 17.29
CA ASP A 486 2.00 5.36 16.22
C ASP A 486 3.16 6.38 16.30
N VAL A 487 3.67 6.81 15.15
CA VAL A 487 4.80 7.75 15.05
C VAL A 487 4.29 9.19 15.07
N VAL A 488 4.97 10.09 15.77
CA VAL A 488 4.65 11.53 15.75
C VAL A 488 5.77 12.33 15.10
N VAL A 489 5.43 13.13 14.10
CA VAL A 489 6.31 14.11 13.46
C VAL A 489 5.98 15.49 14.01
N TYR A 490 6.92 16.09 14.74
CA TYR A 490 6.80 17.44 15.27
C TYR A 490 7.44 18.45 14.31
N VAL A 491 6.67 19.43 13.84
CA VAL A 491 7.20 20.55 13.06
C VAL A 491 7.60 21.68 14.01
N VAL A 492 8.89 21.96 14.08
CA VAL A 492 9.49 23.00 14.94
C VAL A 492 10.15 24.08 14.09
N ARG A 493 10.53 25.21 14.69
CA ARG A 493 11.12 26.34 13.97
C ARG A 493 12.59 26.11 13.64
N THR A 494 13.37 25.66 14.62
CA THR A 494 14.78 25.32 14.45
C THR A 494 15.18 24.16 15.36
N LEU A 495 16.30 23.50 15.03
CA LEU A 495 16.97 22.52 15.88
C LEU A 495 18.28 23.11 16.41
N THR A 496 18.47 23.09 17.71
CA THR A 496 19.65 23.61 18.41
C THR A 496 20.39 22.48 19.15
N ASN A 497 21.60 22.74 19.66
CA ASN A 497 22.38 21.76 20.44
C ASN A 497 22.78 22.28 21.83
N GLY A 498 21.98 23.20 22.39
CA GLY A 498 22.24 23.85 23.68
C GLY A 498 23.34 24.93 23.65
N THR A 499 24.15 24.98 22.59
CA THR A 499 25.21 26.00 22.41
C THR A 499 24.97 26.94 21.22
N GLY A 500 24.01 26.63 20.34
CA GLY A 500 23.61 27.44 19.20
C GLY A 500 22.74 26.68 18.20
N ALA A 501 22.40 27.34 17.10
CA ALA A 501 21.69 26.72 15.99
C ALA A 501 22.54 25.63 15.33
N THR A 502 21.89 24.56 14.88
CA THR A 502 22.53 23.50 14.08
C THR A 502 22.14 23.62 12.61
N ASN A 503 22.81 22.86 11.74
CA ASN A 503 22.39 22.67 10.35
C ASN A 503 21.42 21.48 10.19
N LEU A 504 20.95 20.89 11.29
CA LEU A 504 20.03 19.76 11.24
C LEU A 504 18.65 20.22 10.77
N LEU A 505 18.06 19.45 9.88
CA LEU A 505 16.67 19.65 9.43
C LEU A 505 15.70 18.66 10.08
N GLY A 506 16.23 17.60 10.70
CA GLY A 506 15.46 16.60 11.39
C GLY A 506 16.25 15.98 12.54
N CYS A 507 15.51 15.41 13.50
CA CYS A 507 16.05 14.58 14.55
C CYS A 507 15.03 13.52 14.98
N ALA A 508 15.39 12.25 14.83
CA ALA A 508 14.57 11.10 15.21
C ALA A 508 14.77 10.62 16.66
N THR A 509 15.59 11.31 17.46
CA THR A 509 15.73 11.00 18.88
C THR A 509 14.42 11.25 19.62
N HIS A 510 14.01 10.31 20.45
CA HIS A 510 12.75 10.39 21.19
C HIS A 510 12.83 9.65 22.53
N PRO A 511 11.97 10.00 23.52
CA PRO A 511 11.84 9.26 24.77
C PRO A 511 11.29 7.84 24.58
N ASN A 512 11.64 6.93 25.49
CA ASN A 512 11.13 5.55 25.47
C ASN A 512 9.59 5.52 25.39
N ASN A 513 9.05 4.65 24.55
CA ASN A 513 7.61 4.50 24.29
C ASN A 513 6.91 5.75 23.73
N GLN A 514 7.67 6.71 23.18
CA GLN A 514 7.13 7.90 22.52
C GLN A 514 7.72 8.04 21.11
N PRO A 515 7.54 7.04 20.22
CA PRO A 515 8.16 7.03 18.90
C PRO A 515 7.80 8.29 18.09
N GLY A 516 8.82 8.95 17.55
CA GLY A 516 8.63 10.19 16.80
C GLY A 516 9.93 10.87 16.42
N CYS A 517 9.80 11.96 15.69
CA CYS A 517 10.90 12.82 15.26
C CYS A 517 10.47 14.29 15.27
N ALA A 518 11.44 15.19 15.30
CA ALA A 518 11.23 16.62 15.08
C ALA A 518 11.86 17.03 13.74
N VAL A 519 11.17 17.88 12.98
CA VAL A 519 11.62 18.37 11.67
C VAL A 519 11.42 19.88 11.55
N VAL A 520 12.25 20.51 10.73
CA VAL A 520 12.14 21.91 10.35
C VAL A 520 11.58 22.01 8.94
N GLN A 521 10.72 22.99 8.70
CA GLN A 521 10.21 23.27 7.36
C GLN A 521 11.38 23.56 6.40
N ALA A 522 11.56 22.70 5.40
CA ALA A 522 12.66 22.78 4.46
C ALA A 522 12.26 22.26 3.07
N ASN A 523 13.01 22.66 2.04
CA ASN A 523 12.85 22.15 0.67
C ASN A 523 13.61 20.82 0.47
N ALA A 524 13.39 19.87 1.38
CA ALA A 524 14.02 18.56 1.39
C ALA A 524 12.94 17.48 1.32
N ARG A 525 12.52 17.09 0.10
CA ARG A 525 11.31 16.29 -0.14
C ARG A 525 11.20 14.98 0.67
N TRP A 526 12.32 14.33 0.95
CA TRP A 526 12.37 13.03 1.64
C TRP A 526 12.77 13.13 3.12
N LEU A 527 12.76 14.35 3.69
CA LEU A 527 13.17 14.60 5.07
C LEU A 527 12.33 13.80 6.07
N VAL A 528 10.99 13.86 5.99
CA VAL A 528 10.14 13.10 6.92
C VAL A 528 10.30 11.60 6.72
N ALA A 529 10.48 11.13 5.48
CA ALA A 529 10.74 9.71 5.22
C ALA A 529 12.06 9.25 5.86
N HIS A 530 13.11 10.07 5.82
CA HIS A 530 14.40 9.80 6.46
C HIS A 530 14.24 9.70 7.98
N GLU A 531 13.64 10.71 8.61
CA GLU A 531 13.49 10.72 10.07
C GLU A 531 12.55 9.61 10.57
N VAL A 532 11.43 9.36 9.87
CA VAL A 532 10.55 8.24 10.22
C VAL A 532 11.27 6.90 10.01
N GLY A 533 12.11 6.78 8.98
CA GLY A 533 12.95 5.60 8.78
C GLY A 533 13.85 5.32 9.99
N HIS A 534 14.47 6.33 10.59
CA HIS A 534 15.20 6.18 11.86
C HIS A 534 14.31 5.70 13.01
N VAL A 535 13.10 6.25 13.13
CA VAL A 535 12.14 5.80 14.16
C VAL A 535 11.75 4.33 13.97
N LEU A 536 11.72 3.85 12.72
CA LEU A 536 11.47 2.45 12.39
C LEU A 536 12.69 1.55 12.54
N GLY A 537 13.85 2.08 12.93
CA GLY A 537 15.07 1.32 13.25
C GLY A 537 16.16 1.40 12.20
N LEU A 538 16.00 2.20 11.14
CA LEU A 538 17.05 2.42 10.16
C LEU A 538 18.20 3.25 10.75
N LEU A 539 19.42 2.97 10.29
CA LEU A 539 20.62 3.66 10.72
C LEU A 539 21.34 4.25 9.51
N HIS A 540 22.09 5.33 9.72
CA HIS A 540 23.06 5.75 8.72
C HIS A 540 24.06 4.62 8.48
N TRP A 541 24.49 4.49 7.24
CA TRP A 541 25.48 3.47 6.87
C TRP A 541 26.79 3.76 7.59
N GLY A 542 27.36 2.78 8.31
CA GLY A 542 28.52 2.98 9.17
C GLY A 542 29.83 3.35 8.45
N ASN A 543 29.83 3.34 7.11
CA ASN A 543 30.92 3.80 6.26
C ASN A 543 30.35 4.31 4.93
N PRO A 544 29.58 5.42 4.92
CA PRO A 544 29.04 5.95 3.68
C PRO A 544 30.21 6.61 2.95
N PRO A 545 30.67 6.13 1.78
CA PRO A 545 31.43 7.01 0.92
C PRO A 545 30.56 8.26 0.70
N ALA A 546 31.19 9.43 0.60
CA ALA A 546 30.52 10.72 0.40
C ALA A 546 29.64 10.77 -0.88
N THR A 547 29.56 9.67 -1.62
CA THR A 547 28.86 9.44 -2.88
C THR A 547 27.59 8.58 -2.75
N ASN A 548 27.23 8.09 -1.55
CA ASN A 548 26.05 7.23 -1.37
C ASN A 548 24.72 8.00 -1.20
N SER A 549 24.63 9.19 -1.79
CA SER A 549 23.45 10.05 -1.81
C SER A 549 22.23 9.44 -2.49
N GLN A 550 22.36 8.27 -3.12
CA GLN A 550 21.22 7.54 -3.65
C GLN A 550 20.32 6.91 -2.58
N PHE A 551 20.83 6.59 -1.38
CA PHE A 551 20.06 5.87 -0.35
C PHE A 551 19.33 6.80 0.60
N LEU A 552 18.17 6.39 1.09
CA LEU A 552 17.34 7.17 2.01
C LEU A 552 18.13 7.57 3.26
N MET A 553 18.89 6.65 3.85
CA MET A 553 19.69 6.87 5.07
C MET A 553 21.02 7.60 4.83
N PHE A 554 21.14 8.34 3.73
CA PHE A 554 22.24 9.29 3.54
C PHE A 554 22.13 10.43 4.58
N PRO A 555 23.19 10.77 5.33
CA PRO A 555 23.11 11.69 6.48
C PRO A 555 22.84 13.16 6.13
N THR A 556 22.66 13.48 4.85
CA THR A 556 22.31 14.83 4.38
C THR A 556 21.14 14.78 3.42
N VAL A 557 20.40 15.88 3.29
CA VAL A 557 19.19 15.96 2.45
C VAL A 557 19.46 16.08 0.94
N GLY A 558 20.69 15.80 0.50
CA GLY A 558 21.14 15.94 -0.89
C GLY A 558 21.04 14.65 -1.70
N TRP A 559 19.86 14.02 -1.74
CA TRP A 559 19.70 12.75 -2.46
C TRP A 559 19.87 12.91 -3.97
N THR A 560 20.71 12.07 -4.57
CA THR A 560 20.99 12.08 -6.02
C THR A 560 20.00 11.24 -6.81
N ASP A 561 19.55 10.13 -6.22
CA ASP A 561 18.42 9.37 -6.74
C ASP A 561 17.13 9.91 -6.13
N THR A 562 16.14 10.09 -6.99
CA THR A 562 14.80 10.52 -6.62
C THR A 562 13.85 9.52 -7.26
N PRO A 563 13.00 8.79 -6.50
CA PRO A 563 13.08 8.67 -5.05
C PRO A 563 14.44 8.07 -4.60
N PRO A 564 14.87 8.33 -3.36
CA PRO A 564 16.03 7.64 -2.82
C PRO A 564 15.72 6.16 -2.60
N ASP A 565 16.75 5.33 -2.70
CA ASP A 565 16.65 3.88 -2.54
C ASP A 565 16.57 3.48 -1.06
N ILE A 566 15.77 2.45 -0.79
CA ILE A 566 15.79 1.67 0.46
C ILE A 566 16.25 0.27 0.09
N VAL A 567 17.34 -0.20 0.69
CA VAL A 567 17.83 -1.56 0.38
C VAL A 567 17.00 -2.62 1.10
N GLN A 568 16.99 -3.84 0.58
CA GLN A 568 16.11 -4.91 1.10
C GLN A 568 16.33 -5.23 2.60
N THR A 569 17.54 -5.05 3.14
CA THR A 569 17.81 -5.19 4.58
C THR A 569 17.20 -4.06 5.41
N GLU A 570 17.15 -2.84 4.87
CA GLU A 570 16.45 -1.71 5.49
C GLU A 570 14.93 -1.94 5.43
N VAL A 571 14.41 -2.43 4.31
CA VAL A 571 12.99 -2.82 4.21
C VAL A 571 12.63 -3.86 5.27
N ALA A 572 13.44 -4.92 5.42
CA ALA A 572 13.24 -5.91 6.47
C ALA A 572 13.28 -5.30 7.88
N THR A 573 14.19 -4.34 8.12
CA THR A 573 14.25 -3.61 9.40
C THR A 573 12.98 -2.80 9.67
N MET A 574 12.48 -2.07 8.66
CA MET A 574 11.23 -1.32 8.77
C MET A 574 10.03 -2.24 9.01
N VAL A 575 10.00 -3.39 8.33
CA VAL A 575 8.97 -4.42 8.43
C VAL A 575 8.95 -5.07 9.82
N ASP A 576 10.12 -5.44 10.34
CA ASP A 576 10.30 -6.07 11.66
C ASP A 576 10.15 -5.08 12.83
N SER A 577 10.01 -3.78 12.53
CA SER A 577 9.79 -2.75 13.55
C SER A 577 8.50 -3.02 14.33
N THR A 578 8.54 -2.87 15.65
CA THR A 578 7.34 -3.00 16.51
C THR A 578 6.27 -1.92 16.22
N LEU A 579 6.64 -0.88 15.48
CA LEU A 579 5.77 0.22 15.06
C LEU A 579 5.07 -0.07 13.72
N THR A 580 5.61 -1.01 12.95
CA THR A 580 5.05 -1.48 11.69
C THR A 580 4.11 -2.64 11.98
N ARG A 581 2.86 -2.49 11.56
CA ARG A 581 1.80 -3.47 11.80
C ARG A 581 1.47 -4.16 10.50
N ALA A 582 1.24 -5.48 10.51
CA ALA A 582 0.58 -6.10 9.36
C ALA A 582 -0.78 -5.44 9.11
N PHE A 583 -1.22 -5.44 7.85
CA PHE A 583 -2.52 -4.89 7.44
C PHE A 583 -3.70 -5.42 8.22
#